data_AF-A0A2D6G929-F1
#
_entry.id   AF-A0A2D6G929-F1
#
_cell.length_a   1.000
_cell.length_b   1.000
_cell.length_c   1.000
_cell.angle_alpha   90.00
_cell.angle_beta   90.00
_cell.angle_gamma   90.00
#
_symmetry.space_group_name_H-M   'P 1'
#
loop_
_entity.id
_entity.type
_entity.pdbx_description
1 polymer ?
#
loop_
_entity_poly.entity_id
_entity_poly.type
_entity_poly.pdbx_seq_one_letter_code
_entity_poly.pdbx_strand_id
1 'polypeptide(L)'
;MTRAWGTFTAKQRALAEKVFDALSMLDAIGGEEPPGEGREHRIGFADLYDYAVNPECSGGDEVERAIGHDEKLREDFHLLLEKTSLCRFPHLAAASSGTVMTREWEGFRIHLRGSHAEPSQVYIQIDLLDPSSPPPKALFVIGGERQCRKHPLPEAQEKTIQILADAESDLVKALQDNKTEVFLR
;
A
#
# COMPACT_ATOMS: atom_id res chain seq x y z
N MET A 1 12.50 3.49 8.48
CA MET A 1 12.17 3.68 9.91
C MET A 1 11.62 5.08 10.08
N THR A 2 10.33 5.19 10.35
CA THR A 2 9.53 6.43 10.34
C THR A 2 9.99 7.42 11.41
N ARG A 3 9.90 8.73 11.11
CA ARG A 3 10.34 9.87 11.96
C ARG A 3 9.82 9.83 13.41
N ALA A 4 8.77 9.05 13.70
CA ALA A 4 8.20 8.85 15.04
C ALA A 4 9.02 7.95 15.98
N TRP A 5 9.84 7.01 15.48
CA TRP A 5 10.66 6.15 16.37
C TRP A 5 11.72 6.96 17.15
N GLY A 6 12.24 8.01 16.50
CA GLY A 6 13.22 8.93 17.08
C GLY A 6 12.67 9.73 18.27
N THR A 7 11.36 9.97 18.34
CA THR A 7 10.71 10.76 19.40
C THR A 7 10.30 9.91 20.61
N PHE A 8 10.30 8.59 20.49
CA PHE A 8 10.03 7.69 21.61
C PHE A 8 11.17 7.66 22.61
N THR A 9 10.80 7.68 23.90
CA THR A 9 11.71 7.39 25.00
C THR A 9 12.15 5.92 24.95
N ALA A 10 13.28 5.59 25.57
CA ALA A 10 13.77 4.22 25.65
C ALA A 10 12.73 3.24 26.25
N LYS A 11 11.92 3.70 27.22
CA LYS A 11 10.83 2.90 27.81
C LYS A 11 9.71 2.63 26.80
N GLN A 12 9.35 3.62 25.99
CA GLN A 12 8.32 3.45 24.95
C GLN A 12 8.80 2.52 23.84
N ARG A 13 10.07 2.61 23.43
CA ARG A 13 10.66 1.68 22.44
C ARG A 13 10.65 0.24 22.95
N ALA A 14 11.13 0.01 24.17
CA ALA A 14 11.14 -1.33 24.78
C ALA A 14 9.72 -1.90 24.97
N LEU A 15 8.72 -1.06 25.25
CA LEU A 15 7.33 -1.49 25.32
C LEU A 15 6.79 -1.85 23.93
N ALA A 16 7.07 -1.04 22.90
CA ALA A 16 6.65 -1.31 21.53
C ALA A 16 7.26 -2.62 20.99
N GLU A 17 8.55 -2.85 21.26
CA GLU A 17 9.24 -4.11 20.92
C GLU A 17 8.56 -5.30 21.60
N LYS A 18 8.30 -5.22 22.91
CA LYS A 18 7.61 -6.31 23.64
C LYS A 18 6.21 -6.58 23.13
N VAL A 19 5.46 -5.54 22.75
CA VAL A 19 4.11 -5.70 22.19
C VAL A 19 4.19 -6.34 20.81
N PHE A 20 5.14 -5.92 19.97
CA PHE A 20 5.38 -6.53 18.66
C PHE A 20 5.74 -8.01 18.77
N ASP A 21 6.67 -8.35 19.68
CA ASP A 21 7.06 -9.74 19.94
C ASP A 21 5.87 -10.57 20.42
N ALA A 22 5.06 -10.03 21.36
CA ALA A 22 3.89 -10.73 21.88
C ALA A 22 2.82 -10.98 20.80
N LEU A 23 2.56 -9.99 19.94
CA LEU A 23 1.62 -10.15 18.81
C LEU A 23 2.14 -11.19 17.81
N SER A 24 3.43 -11.14 17.48
CA SER A 24 4.07 -12.12 16.58
C SER A 24 4.03 -13.54 17.17
N MET A 25 4.17 -13.69 18.49
CA MET A 25 4.04 -14.98 19.17
C MET A 25 2.59 -15.49 19.17
N LEU A 26 1.59 -14.61 19.31
CA LEU A 26 0.18 -15.00 19.24
C LEU A 26 -0.21 -15.51 17.86
N ASP A 27 0.33 -14.92 16.79
CA ASP A 27 0.16 -15.41 15.42
C ASP A 27 0.66 -16.86 15.30
N ALA A 28 1.80 -17.19 15.93
CA ALA A 28 2.35 -18.55 15.92
C ALA A 28 1.50 -19.56 16.73
N ILE A 29 0.93 -19.15 17.86
CA ILE A 29 0.07 -20.01 18.71
C ILE A 29 -1.24 -20.34 17.98
N GLY A 30 -1.77 -19.42 17.18
CA GLY A 30 -2.95 -19.65 16.35
C GLY A 30 -2.81 -20.77 15.31
N GLY A 31 -1.57 -21.26 15.06
CA GLY A 31 -1.24 -22.33 14.12
C GLY A 31 -1.00 -23.72 14.73
N GLU A 32 -1.06 -23.89 16.06
CA GLU A 32 -0.72 -25.16 16.77
C GLU A 32 -1.87 -26.18 16.91
N GLU A 33 -2.64 -26.44 15.86
CA GLU A 33 -3.46 -27.69 15.79
C GLU A 33 -2.64 -28.83 15.11
N PRO A 34 -3.06 -30.11 15.12
CA PRO A 34 -2.26 -31.20 14.53
C PRO A 34 -2.20 -31.13 12.98
N PRO A 35 -1.22 -31.80 12.34
CA PRO A 35 -0.97 -31.71 10.90
C PRO A 35 -2.03 -32.50 10.10
N GLY A 36 -2.92 -31.78 9.43
CA GLY A 36 -3.78 -32.28 8.36
C GLY A 36 -3.47 -31.53 7.06
N GLU A 37 -3.39 -32.26 5.95
CA GLU A 37 -3.11 -31.72 4.61
C GLU A 37 -4.10 -30.62 4.23
N GLY A 38 -3.60 -29.42 3.91
CA GLY A 38 -4.40 -28.29 3.40
C GLY A 38 -4.76 -27.21 4.43
N ARG A 39 -3.78 -26.72 5.21
CA ARG A 39 -4.00 -25.55 6.09
C ARG A 39 -4.06 -24.25 5.29
N GLU A 40 -5.14 -23.51 5.46
CA GLU A 40 -5.19 -22.07 5.20
C GLU A 40 -4.35 -21.37 6.28
N HIS A 41 -3.28 -20.68 5.88
CA HIS A 41 -2.46 -19.88 6.78
C HIS A 41 -3.32 -18.71 7.29
N ARG A 42 -3.48 -18.57 8.60
CA ARG A 42 -4.23 -17.44 9.17
C ARG A 42 -3.32 -16.22 9.15
N ILE A 43 -3.68 -15.23 8.32
CA ILE A 43 -2.97 -13.95 8.21
C ILE A 43 -2.91 -13.27 9.58
N GLY A 44 -1.70 -13.13 10.11
CA GLY A 44 -1.39 -12.48 11.37
C GLY A 44 -0.94 -11.03 11.21
N PHE A 45 -0.62 -10.37 12.32
CA PHE A 45 -0.09 -9.00 12.29
C PHE A 45 1.27 -8.93 11.60
N ALA A 46 2.14 -9.94 11.80
CA ALA A 46 3.45 -9.99 11.16
C ALA A 46 3.33 -10.00 9.62
N ASP A 47 2.37 -10.77 9.09
CA ASP A 47 2.09 -10.87 7.66
C ASP A 47 1.59 -9.54 7.10
N LEU A 48 0.65 -8.87 7.80
CA LEU A 48 0.17 -7.53 7.42
C LEU A 48 1.28 -6.50 7.42
N TYR A 49 2.14 -6.52 8.44
CA TYR A 49 3.23 -5.56 8.57
C TYR A 49 4.30 -5.77 7.49
N ASP A 50 4.69 -7.02 7.21
CA ASP A 50 5.60 -7.32 6.11
C ASP A 50 4.98 -6.90 4.77
N TYR A 51 3.70 -7.21 4.55
CA TYR A 51 2.98 -6.79 3.35
C TYR A 51 2.94 -5.26 3.19
N ALA A 52 2.77 -4.50 4.27
CA ALA A 52 2.77 -3.04 4.23
C ALA A 52 4.17 -2.43 3.98
N VAL A 53 5.24 -3.07 4.45
CA VAL A 53 6.59 -2.45 4.53
C VAL A 53 7.57 -2.99 3.51
N ASN A 54 7.50 -4.27 3.16
CA ASN A 54 8.42 -4.95 2.26
C ASN A 54 7.87 -4.96 0.84
N PRO A 55 8.39 -4.18 -0.13
CA PRO A 55 7.83 -4.09 -1.49
C PRO A 55 7.68 -5.44 -2.19
N GLU A 56 8.62 -6.35 -1.95
CA GLU A 56 8.70 -7.69 -2.56
C GLU A 56 8.19 -8.80 -1.62
N CYS A 57 7.22 -8.47 -0.75
CA CYS A 57 6.60 -9.41 0.18
C CYS A 57 6.08 -10.65 -0.56
N SER A 58 6.60 -11.82 -0.18
CA SER A 58 6.14 -13.11 -0.70
C SER A 58 4.81 -13.47 -0.03
N GLY A 59 3.79 -13.81 -0.82
CA GLY A 59 2.45 -14.15 -0.29
C GLY A 59 1.46 -12.98 -0.23
N GLY A 60 1.75 -11.86 -0.90
CA GLY A 60 0.84 -10.71 -0.99
C GLY A 60 -0.60 -11.08 -1.38
N ASP A 61 -0.77 -12.01 -2.32
CA ASP A 61 -2.10 -12.48 -2.78
C ASP A 61 -2.95 -13.11 -1.68
N GLU A 62 -2.34 -13.75 -0.67
CA GLU A 62 -3.07 -14.31 0.47
C GLU A 62 -3.53 -13.21 1.42
N VAL A 63 -2.67 -12.22 1.66
CA VAL A 63 -2.98 -11.03 2.45
C VAL A 63 -4.07 -10.18 1.78
N GLU A 64 -3.97 -9.94 0.47
CA GLU A 64 -4.99 -9.21 -0.31
C GLU A 64 -6.35 -9.91 -0.25
N ARG A 65 -6.38 -11.25 -0.39
CA ARG A 65 -7.61 -12.04 -0.25
C ARG A 65 -8.18 -11.96 1.16
N ALA A 66 -7.35 -12.10 2.19
CA ALA A 66 -7.80 -12.01 3.58
C ALA A 66 -8.40 -10.63 3.89
N ILE A 67 -7.76 -9.54 3.44
CA ILE A 67 -8.27 -8.16 3.55
C ILE A 67 -9.62 -8.01 2.83
N GLY A 68 -9.79 -8.66 1.67
CA GLY A 68 -11.05 -8.66 0.93
C GLY A 68 -12.22 -9.32 1.68
N HIS A 69 -11.94 -10.36 2.49
CA HIS A 69 -12.95 -11.16 3.18
C HIS A 69 -13.23 -10.73 4.63
N ASP A 70 -12.26 -10.12 5.33
CA ASP A 70 -12.39 -9.70 6.72
C ASP A 70 -12.45 -8.16 6.85
N GLU A 71 -13.59 -7.64 7.30
CA GLU A 71 -13.81 -6.20 7.51
C GLU A 71 -12.85 -5.62 8.54
N LYS A 72 -12.63 -6.32 9.65
CA LYS A 72 -11.77 -5.83 10.72
C LYS A 72 -10.32 -5.81 10.27
N LEU A 73 -9.88 -6.86 9.59
CA LEU A 73 -8.53 -6.93 9.03
C LEU A 73 -8.27 -5.79 8.05
N ARG A 74 -9.27 -5.44 7.24
CA ARG A 74 -9.20 -4.31 6.31
C ARG A 74 -9.11 -2.96 7.02
N GLU A 75 -9.90 -2.74 8.07
CA GLU A 75 -9.82 -1.52 8.88
C GLU A 75 -8.44 -1.40 9.56
N ASP A 76 -7.95 -2.49 10.16
CA ASP A 76 -6.64 -2.54 10.82
C ASP A 76 -5.50 -2.28 9.82
N PHE A 77 -5.59 -2.86 8.62
CA PHE A 77 -4.61 -2.62 7.55
C PHE A 77 -4.67 -1.19 7.00
N HIS A 78 -5.86 -0.61 6.86
CA HIS A 78 -6.02 0.79 6.44
C HIS A 78 -5.38 1.74 7.46
N LEU A 79 -5.65 1.52 8.75
CA LEU A 79 -5.01 2.27 9.84
C LEU A 79 -3.49 2.10 9.84
N LEU A 80 -2.98 0.91 9.57
CA LEU A 80 -1.54 0.67 9.44
C LEU A 80 -0.95 1.52 8.32
N LEU A 81 -1.56 1.51 7.13
CA LEU A 81 -1.11 2.30 5.98
C LEU A 81 -1.15 3.80 6.26
N GLU A 82 -2.16 4.32 6.95
CA GLU A 82 -2.19 5.74 7.36
C GLU A 82 -0.99 6.14 8.23
N LYS A 83 -0.43 5.20 9.02
CA LYS A 83 0.71 5.47 9.89
C LYS A 83 2.07 5.21 9.25
N THR A 84 2.14 4.30 8.28
CA THR A 84 3.43 3.88 7.68
C THR A 84 3.72 4.55 6.35
N SER A 85 2.69 4.98 5.62
CA SER A 85 2.84 5.57 4.28
C SER A 85 3.49 6.95 4.32
N LEU A 86 4.18 7.30 3.24
CA LEU A 86 4.78 8.62 3.03
C LEU A 86 3.73 9.65 2.63
N CYS A 87 2.73 9.23 1.87
CA CYS A 87 1.67 10.09 1.35
C CYS A 87 0.36 9.30 1.17
N ARG A 88 -0.77 9.99 1.36
CA ARG A 88 -2.13 9.47 1.14
C ARG A 88 -2.88 10.42 0.22
N PHE A 89 -3.44 9.90 -0.86
CA PHE A 89 -4.38 10.59 -1.72
C PHE A 89 -5.80 10.13 -1.35
N PRO A 90 -6.61 10.98 -0.70
CA PRO A 90 -7.98 10.61 -0.32
C PRO A 90 -8.88 10.48 -1.55
N HIS A 91 -10.12 10.03 -1.32
CA HIS A 91 -11.18 10.10 -2.32
C HIS A 91 -11.33 11.53 -2.87
N LEU A 92 -11.48 11.66 -4.18
CA LEU A 92 -11.71 12.94 -4.82
C LEU A 92 -13.20 13.26 -4.78
N ALA A 93 -13.57 14.38 -4.15
CA ALA A 93 -14.96 14.82 -4.05
C ALA A 93 -15.59 14.97 -5.44
N ALA A 94 -16.87 14.59 -5.55
CA ALA A 94 -17.65 14.36 -6.77
C ALA A 94 -17.80 15.53 -7.79
N ALA A 95 -17.07 16.63 -7.62
CA ALA A 95 -16.99 17.69 -8.63
C ALA A 95 -16.14 17.28 -9.86
N SER A 96 -15.35 16.20 -9.75
CA SER A 96 -14.75 15.52 -10.90
C SER A 96 -15.67 14.38 -11.35
N SER A 97 -16.62 14.67 -12.22
CA SER A 97 -17.47 13.67 -12.88
C SER A 97 -16.73 12.91 -14.01
N GLY A 98 -15.40 13.05 -14.09
CA GLY A 98 -14.56 12.45 -15.12
C GLY A 98 -13.41 11.62 -14.56
N THR A 99 -12.79 10.86 -15.46
CA THR A 99 -11.60 10.03 -15.25
C THR A 99 -10.47 10.83 -14.62
N VAL A 100 -9.95 10.35 -13.49
CA VAL A 100 -8.86 11.02 -12.77
C VAL A 100 -7.54 10.79 -13.52
N MET A 101 -6.98 11.86 -14.09
CA MET A 101 -5.68 11.81 -14.77
C MET A 101 -4.52 12.29 -13.89
N THR A 102 -4.83 13.01 -12.81
CA THR A 102 -3.81 13.54 -11.90
C THR A 102 -4.32 13.47 -10.47
N ARG A 103 -3.45 13.02 -9.57
CA ARG A 103 -3.62 13.13 -8.11
C ARG A 103 -2.42 13.87 -7.56
N GLU A 104 -2.64 14.88 -6.73
CA GLU A 104 -1.57 15.64 -6.11
C GLU A 104 -1.85 15.76 -4.62
N TRP A 105 -0.86 15.45 -3.80
CA TRP A 105 -0.95 15.52 -2.36
C TRP A 105 0.44 15.63 -1.75
N GLU A 106 0.57 16.53 -0.77
CA GLU A 106 1.75 16.74 0.09
C GLU A 106 3.08 16.16 -0.43
N GLY A 107 3.74 16.88 -1.33
CA GLY A 107 5.08 16.52 -1.81
C GLY A 107 5.12 15.46 -2.92
N PHE A 108 3.97 14.95 -3.37
CA PHE A 108 3.88 13.95 -4.44
C PHE A 108 2.79 14.28 -5.45
N ARG A 109 3.03 13.90 -6.71
CA ARG A 109 2.03 13.95 -7.79
C ARG A 109 2.05 12.63 -8.57
N ILE A 110 0.88 12.05 -8.78
CA ILE A 110 0.66 10.92 -9.69
C ILE A 110 -0.03 11.46 -10.93
N HIS A 111 0.52 11.21 -12.11
CA HIS A 111 -0.05 11.62 -13.38
C HIS A 111 -0.10 10.45 -14.37
N LEU A 112 -1.24 10.29 -15.04
CA LEU A 112 -1.48 9.27 -16.05
C LEU A 112 -1.42 9.92 -17.43
N ARG A 113 -0.56 9.39 -18.30
CA ARG A 113 -0.39 9.85 -19.67
C ARG A 113 -0.50 8.69 -20.65
N GLY A 114 -1.47 8.75 -21.56
CA GLY A 114 -1.56 7.79 -22.66
C GLY A 114 -0.27 7.76 -23.49
N SER A 115 0.17 6.57 -23.87
CA SER A 115 1.32 6.40 -24.75
C SER A 115 0.96 6.83 -26.17
N HIS A 116 1.85 7.61 -26.79
CA HIS A 116 1.73 7.96 -28.21
C HIS A 116 2.28 6.86 -29.13
N ALA A 117 3.12 5.97 -28.59
CA ALA A 117 3.73 4.88 -29.36
C ALA A 117 2.81 3.66 -29.45
N GLU A 118 2.05 3.39 -28.40
CA GLU A 118 1.14 2.25 -28.32
C GLU A 118 -0.14 2.67 -27.56
N PRO A 119 -1.29 2.86 -28.23
CA PRO A 119 -2.51 3.38 -27.62
C PRO A 119 -3.09 2.54 -26.48
N SER A 120 -2.75 1.25 -26.42
CA SER A 120 -3.14 0.35 -25.33
C SER A 120 -2.36 0.57 -24.03
N GLN A 121 -1.36 1.45 -24.03
CA GLN A 121 -0.50 1.67 -22.88
C GLN A 121 -0.66 3.06 -22.27
N VAL A 122 -0.51 3.12 -20.94
CA VAL A 122 -0.53 4.33 -20.14
C VAL A 122 0.74 4.39 -19.32
N TYR A 123 1.41 5.54 -19.37
CA TYR A 123 2.48 5.89 -18.45
C TYR A 123 1.88 6.41 -17.15
N ILE A 124 2.23 5.78 -16.04
CA ILE A 124 1.97 6.26 -14.70
C ILE A 124 3.27 6.91 -14.21
N GLN A 125 3.23 8.22 -13.99
CA GLN A 125 4.35 9.00 -13.53
C GLN A 125 4.10 9.46 -12.09
N ILE A 126 5.06 9.21 -11.20
CA ILE A 126 5.01 9.66 -9.81
C ILE A 126 6.17 10.63 -9.60
N ASP A 127 5.85 11.91 -9.44
CA ASP A 127 6.83 12.96 -9.21
C ASP A 127 6.97 13.25 -7.71
N LEU A 128 8.22 13.29 -7.24
CA LEU A 128 8.57 13.73 -5.90
C LEU A 128 8.78 15.26 -5.94
N LEU A 129 7.74 16.00 -5.55
CA LEU A 129 7.74 17.46 -5.53
C LEU A 129 8.57 18.03 -4.37
N ASP A 130 8.63 17.33 -3.24
CA ASP A 130 9.50 17.67 -2.12
C ASP A 130 10.87 16.96 -2.23
N PRO A 131 11.99 17.70 -2.41
CA PRO A 131 13.33 17.11 -2.48
C PRO A 131 13.77 16.37 -1.22
N SER A 132 13.15 16.63 -0.07
CA SER A 132 13.50 16.00 1.22
C SER A 132 12.75 14.70 1.48
N SER A 133 11.74 14.40 0.65
CA SER A 133 10.92 13.21 0.79
C SER A 133 11.63 11.99 0.18
N PRO A 134 11.70 10.86 0.90
CA PRO A 134 12.29 9.64 0.35
C PRO A 134 11.42 9.10 -0.80
N PRO A 135 12.00 8.43 -1.81
CA PRO A 135 11.23 7.81 -2.88
C PRO A 135 10.39 6.64 -2.34
N PRO A 136 9.10 6.56 -2.70
CA PRO A 136 8.28 5.42 -2.37
C PRO A 136 8.75 4.20 -3.17
N LYS A 137 8.60 3.04 -2.56
CA LYS A 137 8.91 1.72 -3.10
C LYS A 137 7.66 0.89 -3.39
N ALA A 138 6.51 1.29 -2.86
CA ALA A 138 5.24 0.64 -3.14
C ALA A 138 4.11 1.66 -3.27
N LEU A 139 3.14 1.33 -4.11
CA LEU A 139 1.87 2.03 -4.25
C LEU A 139 0.75 1.07 -3.86
N PHE A 140 -0.09 1.50 -2.93
CA PHE A 140 -1.29 0.77 -2.53
C PHE A 140 -2.52 1.47 -3.09
N VAL A 141 -3.45 0.68 -3.58
CA VAL A 141 -4.72 1.16 -4.10
C VAL A 141 -5.86 0.49 -3.34
N ILE A 142 -6.73 1.30 -2.75
CA ILE A 142 -7.87 0.83 -1.95
C ILE A 142 -9.15 1.42 -2.54
N GLY A 143 -9.92 0.56 -3.22
CA GLY A 143 -11.10 0.95 -4.00
C GLY A 143 -12.43 0.37 -3.50
N GLY A 144 -13.54 0.84 -4.09
CA GLY A 144 -14.91 0.60 -3.63
C GLY A 144 -15.41 -0.85 -3.59
N GLU A 145 -14.67 -1.81 -4.14
CA GLU A 145 -14.97 -3.25 -4.06
C GLU A 145 -14.25 -3.96 -2.91
N ARG A 146 -13.76 -3.23 -1.90
CA ARG A 146 -13.01 -3.79 -0.75
C ARG A 146 -11.68 -4.45 -1.14
N GLN A 147 -11.22 -4.22 -2.38
CA GLN A 147 -9.95 -4.71 -2.86
C GLN A 147 -8.84 -3.74 -2.44
N CYS A 148 -7.86 -4.28 -1.73
CA CYS A 148 -6.56 -3.65 -1.55
C CYS A 148 -5.60 -4.32 -2.51
N ARG A 149 -4.89 -3.52 -3.32
CA ARG A 149 -3.83 -4.01 -4.19
C ARG A 149 -2.55 -3.27 -3.95
N LYS A 150 -1.45 -4.00 -3.94
CA LYS A 150 -0.11 -3.44 -3.87
C LYS A 150 0.60 -3.57 -5.20
N HIS A 151 1.25 -2.49 -5.59
CA HIS A 151 2.11 -2.45 -6.76
C HIS A 151 3.53 -2.03 -6.33
N PRO A 152 4.56 -2.87 -6.52
CA PRO A 152 5.93 -2.46 -6.29
C PRO A 152 6.31 -1.34 -7.28
N LEU A 153 7.08 -0.37 -6.80
CA LEU A 153 7.54 0.76 -7.61
C LEU A 153 9.00 0.55 -8.00
N PRO A 154 9.38 0.83 -9.25
CA PRO A 154 10.79 0.83 -9.62
C PRO A 154 11.53 1.97 -8.92
N GLU A 155 12.86 1.93 -8.96
CA GLU A 155 13.68 3.01 -8.40
C GLU A 155 13.38 4.36 -9.06
N ALA A 156 13.35 5.41 -8.26
CA ALA A 156 13.18 6.77 -8.75
C ALA A 156 14.43 7.23 -9.53
N GLN A 157 14.21 7.74 -10.72
CA GLN A 157 15.23 8.38 -11.55
C GLN A 157 14.95 9.89 -11.57
N GLU A 158 15.93 10.69 -11.16
CA GLU A 158 15.80 12.16 -11.16
C GLU A 158 14.52 12.70 -10.46
N LYS A 159 14.07 12.02 -9.39
CA LYS A 159 12.85 12.33 -8.60
C LYS A 159 11.53 11.98 -9.29
N THR A 160 11.59 11.18 -10.34
CA THR A 160 10.41 10.64 -11.01
C THR A 160 10.47 9.12 -11.01
N ILE A 161 9.36 8.49 -10.70
CA ILE A 161 9.14 7.05 -10.87
C ILE A 161 8.19 6.90 -12.05
N GLN A 162 8.52 6.03 -13.00
CA GLN A 162 7.69 5.80 -14.18
C GLN A 162 7.37 4.32 -14.33
N ILE A 163 6.10 4.03 -14.57
CA ILE A 163 5.58 2.69 -14.82
C ILE A 163 4.83 2.73 -16.15
N LEU A 164 5.01 1.69 -16.94
CA LEU A 164 4.21 1.44 -18.13
C LEU A 164 3.18 0.35 -17.80
N ALA A 165 1.91 0.67 -17.93
CA ALA A 165 0.81 -0.25 -17.65
C ALA A 165 -0.15 -0.31 -18.84
N ASP A 166 -0.89 -1.40 -18.94
CA ASP A 166 -2.00 -1.50 -19.88
C ASP A 166 -3.12 -0.54 -19.46
N ALA A 167 -3.74 0.16 -20.42
CA ALA A 167 -4.83 1.09 -20.18
C ALA A 167 -6.04 0.43 -19.50
N GLU A 168 -6.24 -0.86 -19.74
CA GLU A 168 -7.30 -1.68 -19.18
C GLU A 168 -6.89 -2.41 -17.89
N SER A 169 -5.66 -2.22 -17.42
CA SER A 169 -5.20 -2.81 -16.16
C SER A 169 -5.98 -2.29 -14.96
N ASP A 170 -6.14 -3.15 -13.95
CA ASP A 170 -6.85 -2.81 -12.71
C ASP A 170 -6.17 -1.65 -11.97
N LEU A 171 -4.84 -1.52 -12.08
CA LEU A 171 -4.09 -0.40 -11.52
C LEU A 171 -4.51 0.93 -12.16
N VAL A 172 -4.56 1.00 -13.49
CA VAL A 172 -4.95 2.23 -14.21
C VAL A 172 -6.40 2.58 -13.88
N LYS A 173 -7.31 1.60 -13.93
CA LYS A 173 -8.73 1.79 -13.59
C LYS A 173 -8.91 2.34 -12.17
N ALA A 174 -8.19 1.78 -11.21
CA ALA A 174 -8.30 2.21 -9.82
C ALA A 174 -7.68 3.61 -9.61
N LEU A 175 -6.54 3.93 -10.22
CA LEU A 175 -5.99 5.29 -10.17
C LEU A 175 -6.92 6.33 -10.78
N GLN A 176 -7.68 5.95 -11.80
CA GLN A 176 -8.68 6.78 -12.48
C GLN A 176 -10.00 6.95 -11.72
N ASP A 177 -10.30 6.08 -10.76
CA ASP A 177 -11.55 6.09 -9.99
C ASP A 177 -11.50 7.10 -8.82
N ASN A 178 -12.42 8.07 -8.82
CA ASN A 178 -12.51 9.08 -7.77
C ASN A 178 -12.83 8.50 -6.37
N LYS A 179 -13.37 7.27 -6.30
CA LYS A 179 -13.65 6.53 -5.06
C LYS A 179 -12.48 5.68 -4.59
N THR A 180 -11.34 5.76 -5.24
CA THR A 180 -10.15 5.03 -4.83
C THR A 180 -9.25 5.92 -3.98
N GLU A 181 -8.82 5.40 -2.83
CA GLU A 181 -7.71 5.96 -2.06
C GLU A 181 -6.38 5.36 -2.53
N VAL A 182 -5.33 6.16 -2.53
CA VAL A 182 -3.98 5.74 -2.94
C VAL A 182 -2.98 6.07 -1.85
N PHE A 183 -2.09 5.15 -1.55
CA PHE A 183 -1.01 5.35 -0.59
C PHE A 183 0.35 5.11 -1.25
N LEU A 184 1.31 5.98 -0.99
CA LEU A 184 2.71 5.82 -1.40
C LEU A 184 3.55 5.51 -0.18
N ARG A 185 4.39 4.47 -0.25
CA ARG A 185 5.14 3.95 0.89
C ARG A 185 6.62 3.75 0.61
#